data_AF-A0A9E3HY63-F1
#
_entry.id   AF-A0A9E3HY63-F1
#
_cell.length_a   1.000
_cell.length_b   1.000
_cell.length_c   1.000
_cell.angle_alpha   90.00
_cell.angle_beta   90.00
_cell.angle_gamma   90.00
#
_symmetry.space_group_name_H-M   'P 1'
#
loop_
_entity.id
_entity.type
_entity.pdbx_description
1 polymer ?
#
loop_
_entity_poly.entity_id
_entity_poly.type
_entity_poly.pdbx_seq_one_letter_code
_entity_poly.pdbx_strand_id
1 'polypeptide(L)'
;MAAKSTKGKKSTQRKLAAILCADVVGYSRLMGADEEATIETLTAYRKVFTSKIRKYRGRVVDAKGDALLAEFAAVVDAVNGAVEIQKELAEKNNDLPDDRRMDFRIGINLGDVVVKDGVIYGDGVNVAARLESLAESGGICVSRSAYDQVKNKLKLEYEYLGEQQVKNIAEPVRAYRVLLDSRPKAGPPAGQPDSKAPAEEKSSGDVLPAILEGKPPPLPDKPSIAVLAFENMSGDAEQEYFSDGIAEDIITDLSKISGLF
;
A
#
# COMPACT_ATOMS: atom_id res chain seq x y z
N MET A 1 -13.64 -47.21 -33.18
CA MET A 1 -12.72 -46.05 -33.36
C MET A 1 -13.03 -45.04 -32.26
N ALA A 2 -12.13 -44.85 -31.31
CA ALA A 2 -12.30 -43.90 -30.21
C ALA A 2 -11.33 -42.74 -30.37
N ALA A 3 -11.85 -41.56 -30.70
CA ALA A 3 -11.09 -40.32 -30.64
C ALA A 3 -11.04 -39.85 -29.19
N LYS A 4 -9.88 -40.01 -28.53
CA LYS A 4 -9.62 -39.37 -27.24
C LYS A 4 -9.24 -37.91 -27.51
N SER A 5 -10.14 -37.02 -27.13
CA SER A 5 -9.92 -35.57 -27.06
C SER A 5 -8.91 -35.26 -25.95
N THR A 6 -7.73 -34.79 -26.33
CA THR A 6 -6.68 -34.33 -25.41
C THR A 6 -7.02 -32.91 -24.96
N LYS A 7 -7.77 -32.77 -23.87
CA LYS A 7 -7.90 -31.48 -23.17
C LYS A 7 -6.52 -31.06 -22.65
N GLY A 8 -5.98 -29.96 -23.19
CA GLY A 8 -4.73 -29.36 -22.76
C GLY A 8 -4.76 -29.07 -21.26
N LYS A 9 -3.83 -29.70 -20.52
CA LYS A 9 -3.62 -29.45 -19.10
C LYS A 9 -3.11 -28.01 -18.96
N LYS A 10 -3.96 -27.08 -18.51
CA LYS A 10 -3.55 -25.70 -18.17
C LYS A 10 -2.42 -25.79 -17.15
N SER A 11 -1.18 -25.52 -17.58
CA SER A 11 0.01 -25.71 -16.76
C SER A 11 0.19 -24.53 -15.82
N THR A 12 0.22 -24.82 -14.53
CA THR A 12 0.67 -23.89 -13.50
C THR A 12 2.17 -23.67 -13.66
N GLN A 13 2.62 -22.43 -13.82
CA GLN A 13 4.03 -22.10 -14.00
C GLN A 13 4.54 -21.23 -12.85
N ARG A 14 5.63 -21.65 -12.19
CA ARG A 14 6.37 -20.80 -11.26
C ARG A 14 7.42 -20.00 -12.00
N LYS A 15 7.56 -18.73 -11.66
CA LYS A 15 8.64 -17.86 -12.16
C LYS A 15 8.97 -16.76 -11.14
N LEU A 16 10.19 -16.25 -11.22
CA LEU A 16 10.57 -15.02 -10.57
C LEU A 16 10.03 -13.83 -11.40
N ALA A 17 9.37 -12.88 -10.75
CA ALA A 17 8.85 -11.69 -11.40
C ALA A 17 8.90 -10.47 -10.47
N ALA A 18 8.97 -9.28 -11.07
CA ALA A 18 8.72 -8.04 -10.35
C ALA A 18 7.22 -7.75 -10.39
N ILE A 19 6.60 -7.61 -9.22
CA ILE A 19 5.18 -7.36 -9.05
C ILE A 19 5.00 -5.93 -8.58
N LEU A 20 4.13 -5.19 -9.26
CA LEU A 20 3.74 -3.83 -8.93
C LEU A 20 2.26 -3.86 -8.51
N CYS A 21 1.99 -3.44 -7.28
CA CYS A 21 0.64 -3.13 -6.79
C CYS A 21 0.50 -1.62 -6.68
N ALA A 22 -0.66 -1.10 -7.08
CA ALA A 22 -1.00 0.30 -6.90
C ALA A 22 -2.45 0.43 -6.43
N ASP A 23 -2.73 1.47 -5.65
CA ASP A 23 -4.07 1.75 -5.13
C ASP A 23 -4.26 3.26 -4.92
N VAL A 24 -5.51 3.71 -4.95
CA VAL A 24 -5.85 5.14 -4.81
C VAL A 24 -5.92 5.54 -3.34
N VAL A 25 -5.31 6.67 -3.01
CA VAL A 25 -5.41 7.25 -1.67
C VAL A 25 -6.80 7.88 -1.49
N GLY A 26 -7.56 7.36 -0.52
CA GLY A 26 -8.84 7.96 -0.12
C GLY A 26 -9.95 7.82 -1.16
N TYR A 27 -9.96 6.73 -1.93
CA TYR A 27 -10.93 6.48 -2.99
C TYR A 27 -12.39 6.64 -2.55
N SER A 28 -12.78 6.07 -1.41
CA SER A 28 -14.16 6.18 -0.89
C SER A 28 -14.59 7.63 -0.65
N ARG A 29 -13.67 8.50 -0.22
CA ARG A 29 -13.94 9.93 -0.02
C ARG A 29 -14.19 10.63 -1.36
N LEU A 30 -13.39 10.32 -2.39
CA LEU A 30 -13.54 10.88 -3.74
C LEU A 30 -14.87 10.46 -4.36
N MET A 31 -15.20 9.16 -4.26
CA MET A 31 -16.48 8.61 -4.72
C MET A 31 -17.69 9.26 -4.06
N GLY A 32 -17.62 9.52 -2.74
CA GLY A 32 -18.70 10.18 -2.02
C GLY A 32 -18.85 11.67 -2.34
N ALA A 33 -17.79 12.33 -2.79
CA ALA A 33 -17.81 13.76 -3.15
C ALA A 33 -18.34 13.99 -4.58
N ASP A 34 -17.84 13.22 -5.55
CA ASP A 34 -18.25 13.29 -6.95
C ASP A 34 -17.89 11.96 -7.66
N GLU A 35 -18.87 11.07 -7.77
CA GLU A 35 -18.71 9.76 -8.38
C GLU A 35 -18.31 9.85 -9.86
N GLU A 36 -18.97 10.72 -10.62
CA GLU A 36 -18.76 10.83 -12.07
C GLU A 36 -17.34 11.33 -12.36
N ALA A 37 -16.91 12.43 -11.71
CA ALA A 37 -15.57 12.96 -11.87
C ALA A 37 -14.49 11.99 -11.38
N THR A 38 -14.76 11.22 -10.31
CA THR A 38 -13.83 10.22 -9.80
C THR A 38 -13.63 9.08 -10.80
N ILE A 39 -14.71 8.56 -11.38
CA ILE A 39 -14.65 7.50 -12.40
C ILE A 39 -13.91 7.98 -13.65
N GLU A 40 -14.16 9.22 -14.11
CA GLU A 40 -13.44 9.82 -15.23
C GLU A 40 -11.94 9.94 -14.96
N THR A 41 -11.57 10.47 -13.80
CA THR A 41 -10.17 10.65 -13.38
C THR A 41 -9.46 9.30 -13.27
N LEU A 42 -10.08 8.32 -12.61
CA LEU A 42 -9.57 6.96 -12.49
C LEU A 42 -9.37 6.31 -13.88
N THR A 43 -10.32 6.50 -14.79
CA THR A 43 -10.23 5.99 -16.16
C THR A 43 -9.07 6.64 -16.92
N ALA A 44 -8.86 7.94 -16.77
CA ALA A 44 -7.74 8.64 -17.37
C ALA A 44 -6.39 8.13 -16.80
N TYR A 45 -6.30 7.93 -15.48
CA TYR A 45 -5.06 7.51 -14.82
C TYR A 45 -4.74 6.04 -15.12
N ARG A 46 -5.76 5.19 -15.25
CA ARG A 46 -5.60 3.81 -15.77
C ARG A 46 -4.99 3.75 -17.15
N LYS A 47 -5.30 4.71 -18.03
CA LYS A 47 -4.66 4.80 -19.35
C LYS A 47 -3.18 5.14 -19.22
N VAL A 48 -2.81 6.03 -18.29
CA VAL A 48 -1.41 6.35 -17.97
C VAL A 48 -0.68 5.09 -17.50
N PHE A 49 -1.21 4.41 -16.47
CA PHE A 49 -0.66 3.15 -15.97
C PHE A 49 -0.47 2.14 -17.10
N THR A 50 -1.51 1.85 -17.88
CA THR A 50 -1.46 0.87 -18.96
C THR A 50 -0.41 1.24 -20.01
N SER A 51 -0.32 2.51 -20.38
CA SER A 51 0.66 3.02 -21.35
C SER A 51 2.09 2.85 -20.83
N LYS A 52 2.37 3.29 -19.61
CA LYS A 52 3.71 3.22 -19.00
C LYS A 52 4.14 1.79 -18.71
N ILE A 53 3.26 0.97 -18.16
CA ILE A 53 3.53 -0.44 -17.90
C ILE A 53 3.94 -1.13 -19.21
N ARG A 54 3.22 -0.90 -20.31
CA ARG A 54 3.59 -1.45 -21.64
C ARG A 54 4.89 -0.87 -22.18
N LYS A 55 5.11 0.44 -22.06
CA LYS A 55 6.38 1.11 -22.46
C LYS A 55 7.58 0.44 -21.79
N TYR A 56 7.43 0.04 -20.53
CA TYR A 56 8.44 -0.67 -19.76
C TYR A 56 8.30 -2.21 -19.81
N ARG A 57 7.68 -2.75 -20.85
CA ARG A 57 7.60 -4.21 -21.10
C ARG A 57 6.91 -5.01 -19.98
N GLY A 58 6.10 -4.34 -19.16
CA GLY A 58 5.24 -4.96 -18.17
C GLY A 58 3.89 -5.36 -18.74
N ARG A 59 3.14 -6.12 -17.95
CA ARG A 59 1.78 -6.56 -18.25
C ARG A 59 0.86 -6.24 -17.08
N VAL A 60 -0.25 -5.55 -17.36
CA VAL A 60 -1.36 -5.42 -16.40
C VAL A 60 -2.02 -6.79 -16.24
N VAL A 61 -2.08 -7.28 -15.01
CA VAL A 61 -2.62 -8.60 -14.64
C VAL A 61 -4.06 -8.46 -14.16
N ASP A 62 -4.30 -7.46 -13.31
CA ASP A 62 -5.63 -7.16 -12.78
C ASP A 62 -5.77 -5.64 -12.57
N ALA A 63 -6.99 -5.14 -12.67
CA ALA A 63 -7.33 -3.73 -12.49
C ALA A 63 -8.78 -3.61 -12.00
N LYS A 64 -9.03 -4.08 -10.78
CA LYS A 64 -10.36 -4.09 -10.14
C LYS A 64 -10.49 -2.91 -9.19
N GLY A 65 -11.66 -2.27 -9.18
CA GLY A 65 -11.96 -1.16 -8.28
C GLY A 65 -11.05 0.04 -8.57
N ASP A 66 -10.27 0.43 -7.58
CA ASP A 66 -9.21 1.45 -7.58
C ASP A 66 -7.80 0.85 -7.63
N ALA A 67 -7.68 -0.44 -7.32
CA ALA A 67 -6.43 -1.17 -7.34
C ALA A 67 -5.98 -1.58 -8.75
N LEU A 68 -4.66 -1.69 -8.92
CA LEU A 68 -3.99 -2.18 -10.12
C LEU A 68 -2.84 -3.12 -9.76
N LEU A 69 -2.79 -4.26 -10.46
CA LEU A 69 -1.74 -5.26 -10.35
C LEU A 69 -1.04 -5.43 -11.70
N ALA A 70 0.28 -5.33 -11.71
CA ALA A 70 1.09 -5.54 -12.89
C ALA A 70 2.31 -6.41 -12.61
N GLU A 71 2.79 -7.10 -13.64
CA GLU A 71 4.06 -7.84 -13.59
C GLU A 71 5.07 -7.34 -14.61
N PHE A 72 6.34 -7.48 -14.26
CA PHE A 72 7.47 -7.18 -15.11
C PHE A 72 8.48 -8.33 -15.03
N ALA A 73 9.11 -8.65 -16.15
CA ALA A 73 10.22 -9.59 -16.18
C ALA A 73 11.49 -9.01 -15.50
N ALA A 74 11.67 -7.69 -15.54
CA ALA A 74 12.80 -6.99 -14.95
C ALA A 74 12.33 -5.97 -13.91
N VAL A 75 12.89 -6.03 -12.70
CA VAL A 75 12.56 -5.09 -11.63
C VAL A 75 13.00 -3.66 -11.93
N VAL A 76 14.06 -3.48 -12.72
CA VAL A 76 14.53 -2.17 -13.19
C VAL A 76 13.44 -1.48 -14.02
N ASP A 77 12.74 -2.24 -14.85
CA ASP A 77 11.63 -1.74 -15.67
C ASP A 77 10.42 -1.38 -14.80
N ALA A 78 10.10 -2.21 -13.81
CA ALA A 78 9.01 -1.94 -12.86
C ALA A 78 9.24 -0.61 -12.12
N VAL A 79 10.45 -0.39 -11.59
CA VAL A 79 10.77 0.83 -10.83
C VAL A 79 10.78 2.06 -11.74
N ASN A 80 11.39 1.99 -12.94
CA ASN A 80 11.34 3.11 -13.89
C ASN A 80 9.91 3.44 -14.33
N GLY A 81 9.10 2.41 -14.61
CA GLY A 81 7.70 2.57 -14.96
C GLY A 81 6.91 3.25 -13.86
N ALA A 82 7.09 2.82 -12.61
CA ALA A 82 6.45 3.43 -11.46
C ALA A 82 6.86 4.90 -11.24
N VAL A 83 8.15 5.22 -11.40
CA VAL A 83 8.65 6.60 -11.30
C VAL A 83 8.02 7.49 -12.38
N GLU A 84 7.96 7.02 -13.64
CA GLU A 84 7.32 7.80 -14.71
C GLU A 84 5.80 7.93 -14.51
N ILE A 85 5.13 6.90 -13.97
CA ILE A 85 3.71 6.97 -13.62
C ILE A 85 3.50 8.05 -12.56
N GLN A 86 4.20 8.00 -11.44
CA GLN A 86 4.01 8.98 -10.36
C GLN A 86 4.26 10.41 -10.82
N LYS A 87 5.28 10.63 -11.65
CA LYS A 87 5.55 11.96 -12.24
C LYS A 87 4.41 12.46 -13.12
N GLU A 88 3.92 11.61 -14.03
CA GLU A 88 2.81 12.01 -14.93
C GLU A 88 1.49 12.20 -14.19
N LEU A 89 1.21 11.39 -13.15
CA LEU A 89 0.04 11.59 -12.31
C LEU A 89 0.14 12.87 -11.47
N ALA A 90 1.32 13.20 -10.94
CA ALA A 90 1.55 14.45 -10.23
C ALA A 90 1.34 15.68 -11.13
N GLU A 91 1.81 15.63 -12.38
CA GLU A 91 1.55 16.68 -13.37
C GLU A 91 0.05 16.85 -13.63
N LYS A 92 -0.69 15.75 -13.85
CA LYS A 92 -2.14 15.79 -14.07
C LYS A 92 -2.92 16.26 -12.83
N ASN A 93 -2.48 15.89 -11.62
CA ASN A 93 -3.09 16.35 -10.37
C ASN A 93 -2.90 17.85 -10.14
N ASN A 94 -1.91 18.51 -10.74
CA ASN A 94 -1.75 19.96 -10.65
C ASN A 94 -2.85 20.74 -11.40
N ASP A 95 -3.48 20.11 -12.40
CA ASP A 95 -4.61 20.69 -13.15
C ASP A 95 -5.95 20.51 -12.40
N LEU A 96 -5.94 19.75 -11.29
CA LEU A 96 -7.13 19.46 -10.49
C LEU A 96 -7.11 20.28 -9.18
N PRO A 97 -8.29 20.70 -8.69
CA PRO A 97 -8.48 21.19 -7.32
C PRO A 97 -7.97 20.18 -6.29
N ASP A 98 -7.46 20.67 -5.15
CA ASP A 98 -6.82 19.86 -4.11
C ASP A 98 -7.72 18.72 -3.60
N ASP A 99 -9.02 18.97 -3.47
CA ASP A 99 -10.02 18.00 -2.99
C ASP A 99 -10.33 16.87 -3.99
N ARG A 100 -9.99 17.08 -5.27
CA ARG A 100 -10.17 16.14 -6.40
C ARG A 100 -8.89 15.47 -6.87
N ARG A 101 -7.73 15.79 -6.30
CA ARG A 101 -6.48 15.12 -6.63
C ARG A 101 -6.58 13.63 -6.31
N MET A 102 -6.13 12.81 -7.25
CA MET A 102 -6.15 11.35 -7.13
C MET A 102 -4.72 10.84 -7.08
N ASP A 103 -4.17 10.72 -5.88
CA ASP A 103 -2.83 10.17 -5.71
C ASP A 103 -2.88 8.65 -5.61
N PHE A 104 -1.86 8.00 -6.16
CA PHE A 104 -1.68 6.56 -6.04
C PHE A 104 -0.52 6.24 -5.10
N ARG A 105 -0.67 5.17 -4.33
CA ARG A 105 0.44 4.48 -3.67
C ARG A 105 0.93 3.37 -4.57
N ILE A 106 2.23 3.10 -4.58
CA ILE A 106 2.81 2.01 -5.37
C ILE A 106 3.74 1.17 -4.49
N GLY A 107 3.57 -0.15 -4.54
CA GLY A 107 4.43 -1.15 -3.92
C GLY A 107 5.05 -2.07 -4.97
N ILE A 108 6.37 -2.29 -4.90
CA ILE A 108 7.10 -3.16 -5.83
C ILE A 108 7.88 -4.22 -5.08
N ASN A 109 7.62 -5.48 -5.42
CA ASN A 109 8.37 -6.61 -4.90
C ASN A 109 8.99 -7.44 -6.04
N LEU A 110 10.21 -7.95 -5.83
CA LEU A 110 10.79 -9.00 -6.66
C LEU A 110 10.70 -10.33 -5.90
N GLY A 111 9.94 -11.28 -6.44
CA GLY A 111 9.72 -12.56 -5.77
C GLY A 111 9.14 -13.63 -6.66
N ASP A 112 9.11 -14.86 -6.14
CA ASP A 112 8.53 -15.99 -6.84
C ASP A 112 7.01 -15.89 -6.85
N VAL A 113 6.44 -16.14 -8.02
CA VAL A 113 5.00 -16.17 -8.23
C VAL A 113 4.56 -17.38 -9.03
N VAL A 114 3.31 -17.76 -8.81
CA VAL A 114 2.63 -18.82 -9.52
C VAL A 114 1.68 -18.18 -10.54
N VAL A 115 1.87 -18.48 -11.82
CA VAL A 115 0.97 -18.03 -12.88
C VAL A 115 0.04 -19.17 -13.26
N LYS A 116 -1.26 -18.89 -13.24
CA LYS A 116 -2.31 -19.81 -13.70
C LYS A 116 -3.37 -19.01 -14.44
N ASP A 117 -3.62 -19.38 -15.70
CA ASP A 117 -4.60 -18.71 -16.56
C ASP A 117 -4.38 -17.19 -16.73
N GLY A 118 -3.11 -16.75 -16.71
CA GLY A 118 -2.73 -15.34 -16.80
C GLY A 118 -2.81 -14.57 -15.48
N VAL A 119 -3.46 -15.14 -14.46
CA VAL A 119 -3.53 -14.60 -13.10
C VAL A 119 -2.30 -15.02 -12.31
N ILE A 120 -1.85 -14.13 -11.43
CA ILE A 120 -0.65 -14.31 -10.61
C ILE A 120 -1.06 -14.53 -9.16
N TYR A 121 -0.43 -15.50 -8.52
CA TYR A 121 -0.66 -15.88 -7.13
C TYR A 121 0.65 -16.05 -6.39
N GLY A 122 0.58 -16.00 -5.06
CA GLY A 122 1.67 -16.33 -4.15
C GLY A 122 2.09 -15.14 -3.29
N ASP A 123 2.99 -15.43 -2.36
CA ASP A 123 3.42 -14.47 -1.34
C ASP A 123 4.06 -13.22 -1.95
N GLY A 124 4.67 -13.34 -3.14
CA GLY A 124 5.22 -12.21 -3.87
C GLY A 124 4.21 -11.10 -4.13
N VAL A 125 2.93 -11.44 -4.35
CA VAL A 125 1.82 -10.48 -4.53
C VAL A 125 1.43 -9.86 -3.18
N ASN A 126 1.34 -10.67 -2.12
CA ASN A 126 1.02 -10.20 -0.77
C ASN A 126 2.06 -9.20 -0.25
N VAL A 127 3.36 -9.44 -0.52
CA VAL A 127 4.43 -8.50 -0.20
C VAL A 127 4.26 -7.20 -0.97
N ALA A 128 4.00 -7.24 -2.28
CA ALA A 128 3.83 -6.05 -3.10
C ALA A 128 2.64 -5.19 -2.61
N ALA A 129 1.52 -5.82 -2.29
CA ALA A 129 0.36 -5.15 -1.70
C ALA A 129 0.69 -4.56 -0.31
N ARG A 130 1.44 -5.27 0.53
CA ARG A 130 1.88 -4.73 1.82
C ARG A 130 2.80 -3.52 1.65
N LEU A 131 3.71 -3.53 0.68
CA LEU A 131 4.58 -2.39 0.38
C LEU A 131 3.79 -1.20 -0.15
N GLU A 132 2.77 -1.43 -0.98
CA GLU A 132 1.86 -0.38 -1.45
C GLU A 132 1.21 0.32 -0.26
N SER A 133 0.67 -0.44 0.70
CA SER A 133 0.04 0.13 1.89
C SER A 133 0.98 0.96 2.78
N LEU A 134 2.30 0.78 2.64
CA LEU A 134 3.33 1.52 3.37
C LEU A 134 3.83 2.76 2.61
N ALA A 135 3.51 2.88 1.31
CA ALA A 135 3.88 4.05 0.54
C ALA A 135 3.06 5.26 0.99
N GLU A 136 3.68 6.43 0.99
CA GLU A 136 2.97 7.70 1.16
C GLU A 136 2.16 8.04 -0.10
N SER A 137 1.29 9.05 -0.01
CA SER A 137 0.54 9.58 -1.16
C SER A 137 1.50 9.98 -2.29
N GLY A 138 1.30 9.42 -3.50
CA GLY A 138 2.19 9.63 -4.63
C GLY A 138 3.57 8.94 -4.48
N GLY A 139 3.75 8.10 -3.47
CA GLY A 139 5.00 7.45 -3.14
C GLY A 139 5.21 6.09 -3.80
N ILE A 140 6.44 5.60 -3.74
CA ILE A 140 6.81 4.24 -4.16
C ILE A 140 7.59 3.57 -3.04
N CYS A 141 7.16 2.37 -2.67
CA CYS A 141 7.85 1.50 -1.73
C CYS A 141 8.33 0.23 -2.44
N VAL A 142 9.56 -0.20 -2.15
CA VAL A 142 10.19 -1.39 -2.75
C VAL A 142 10.69 -2.35 -1.68
N SER A 143 10.63 -3.66 -1.95
CA SER A 143 11.27 -4.66 -1.09
C SER A 143 12.79 -4.59 -1.19
N ARG A 144 13.50 -5.18 -0.22
CA ARG A 144 14.95 -5.36 -0.29
C ARG A 144 15.41 -6.08 -1.56
N SER A 145 14.70 -7.13 -1.99
CA SER A 145 15.08 -7.89 -3.19
C SER A 145 15.01 -7.02 -4.45
N ALA A 146 14.02 -6.12 -4.52
CA ALA A 146 13.94 -5.12 -5.57
C ALA A 146 15.06 -4.06 -5.43
N TYR A 147 15.21 -3.48 -4.24
CA TYR A 147 16.24 -2.47 -3.93
C TYR A 147 17.65 -2.93 -4.31
N ASP A 148 18.06 -4.13 -3.87
CA ASP A 148 19.40 -4.67 -4.13
C ASP A 148 19.70 -4.81 -5.62
N GLN A 149 18.68 -5.00 -6.45
CA GLN A 149 18.81 -5.11 -7.91
C GLN A 149 18.85 -3.76 -8.64
N VAL A 150 18.32 -2.68 -8.04
CA VAL A 150 18.15 -1.38 -8.71
C VAL A 150 19.07 -0.28 -8.18
N LYS A 151 19.54 -0.36 -6.92
CA LYS A 151 20.30 0.70 -6.24
C LYS A 151 21.53 1.22 -6.98
N ASN A 152 22.18 0.36 -7.78
CA ASN A 152 23.36 0.71 -8.56
C ASN A 152 23.08 0.91 -10.06
N LYS A 153 21.82 0.72 -10.49
CA LYS A 153 21.40 0.78 -11.90
C LYS A 153 20.55 2.02 -12.19
N LEU A 154 19.81 2.49 -11.19
CA LEU A 154 18.97 3.67 -11.28
C LEU A 154 19.58 4.81 -10.46
N LYS A 155 19.58 6.01 -11.04
CA LYS A 155 20.02 7.24 -10.36
C LYS A 155 18.87 7.77 -9.49
N LEU A 156 18.51 7.00 -8.47
CA LEU A 156 17.45 7.30 -7.52
C LEU A 156 18.00 7.20 -6.10
N GLU A 157 17.45 8.00 -5.20
CA GLU A 157 17.73 7.87 -3.77
C GLU A 157 16.67 6.98 -3.11
N TYR A 158 17.09 6.30 -2.05
CA TYR A 158 16.26 5.34 -1.32
C TYR A 158 16.40 5.57 0.18
N GLU A 159 15.28 5.49 0.89
CA GLU A 159 15.24 5.58 2.34
C GLU A 159 14.77 4.26 2.94
N TYR A 160 15.51 3.72 3.90
CA TYR A 160 15.14 2.47 4.55
C TYR A 160 14.02 2.68 5.57
N LEU A 161 12.93 1.92 5.44
CA LEU A 161 11.73 2.01 6.29
C LEU A 161 11.66 0.91 7.36
N GLY A 162 12.74 0.16 7.58
CA GLY A 162 12.77 -0.92 8.56
C GLY A 162 12.24 -2.26 8.04
N GLU A 163 11.99 -3.16 8.99
CA GLU A 163 11.43 -4.49 8.77
C GLU A 163 9.92 -4.46 8.95
N GLN A 164 9.21 -5.08 8.00
CA GLN A 164 7.76 -5.01 7.89
C GLN A 164 7.18 -6.41 7.90
N GLN A 165 6.34 -6.70 8.89
CA GLN A 165 5.64 -7.97 8.94
C GLN A 165 4.51 -8.00 7.91
N VAL A 166 4.47 -9.10 7.17
CA VAL A 166 3.45 -9.37 6.15
C VAL A 166 2.65 -10.59 6.61
N LYS A 167 1.33 -10.51 6.54
CA LYS A 167 0.46 -11.65 6.88
C LYS A 167 0.87 -12.86 6.04
N ASN A 168 1.02 -14.01 6.70
CA ASN A 168 1.40 -15.30 6.10
C ASN A 168 2.84 -15.40 5.57
N ILE A 169 3.76 -14.51 5.98
CA ILE A 169 5.18 -14.61 5.66
C ILE A 169 5.98 -14.70 6.95
N ALA A 170 6.83 -15.73 7.07
CA ALA A 170 7.55 -16.04 8.30
C ALA A 170 8.66 -15.01 8.61
N GLU A 171 9.35 -14.51 7.57
CA GLU A 171 10.43 -13.54 7.73
C GLU A 171 9.94 -12.12 7.40
N PRO A 172 10.30 -11.10 8.21
CA PRO A 172 9.96 -9.71 7.93
C PRO A 172 10.53 -9.23 6.59
N VAL A 173 9.75 -8.46 5.84
CA VAL A 173 10.20 -7.84 4.60
C VAL A 173 10.83 -6.49 4.90
N ARG A 174 12.08 -6.31 4.50
CA ARG A 174 12.75 -5.01 4.55
C ARG A 174 12.24 -4.11 3.44
N ALA A 175 11.75 -2.93 3.80
CA ALA A 175 11.11 -1.99 2.88
C ALA A 175 11.96 -0.72 2.68
N TYR A 176 11.91 -0.15 1.48
CA TYR A 176 12.61 1.09 1.12
C TYR A 176 11.68 2.02 0.35
N ARG A 177 11.64 3.30 0.72
CA ARG A 177 10.98 4.36 -0.04
C ARG A 177 11.88 4.82 -1.17
N VAL A 178 11.35 4.96 -2.38
CA VAL A 178 12.02 5.66 -3.48
C VAL A 178 11.75 7.14 -3.38
N LEU A 179 12.81 7.96 -3.37
CA LEU A 179 12.68 9.41 -3.35
C LEU A 179 12.56 9.93 -4.79
N LEU A 180 11.36 10.38 -5.15
CA LEU A 180 11.01 10.83 -6.51
C LEU A 180 11.54 12.24 -6.83
N ASP A 181 11.76 13.02 -5.78
CA ASP A 181 12.34 14.36 -5.83
C ASP A 181 13.57 14.40 -4.93
N SER A 182 14.72 14.81 -5.47
CA SER A 182 15.73 15.52 -4.68
C SER A 182 15.22 16.94 -4.38
N ARG A 183 14.02 17.07 -3.80
CA ARG A 183 13.66 18.32 -3.13
C ARG A 183 14.45 18.29 -1.83
N PRO A 184 15.33 19.28 -1.55
CA PRO A 184 15.84 19.41 -0.20
C PRO A 184 14.61 19.52 0.68
N LYS A 185 14.49 18.63 1.67
CA LYS A 185 13.56 18.84 2.79
C LYS A 185 13.70 20.31 3.17
N ALA A 186 12.60 21.06 3.15
CA ALA A 186 12.57 22.33 3.85
C ALA A 186 12.97 22.00 5.30
N GLY A 187 14.22 22.30 5.63
CA GLY A 187 14.71 22.13 6.99
C GLY A 187 13.84 22.98 7.91
N PRO A 188 13.64 22.58 9.17
CA PRO A 188 13.08 23.49 10.14
C PRO A 188 13.97 24.74 10.17
N PRO A 189 13.41 25.98 10.21
CA PRO A 189 14.23 27.18 10.18
C PRO A 189 15.14 27.19 11.41
N ALA A 190 16.44 27.21 11.17
CA ALA A 190 17.46 27.33 12.19
C ALA A 190 17.52 28.77 12.70
N GLY A 191 17.31 28.91 14.02
CA GLY A 191 18.13 29.76 14.88
C GLY A 191 17.70 31.21 15.09
N GLN A 192 17.36 31.51 16.34
CA GLN A 192 17.95 32.64 17.07
C GLN A 192 18.11 32.25 18.57
N PRO A 193 19.05 32.86 19.30
CA PRO A 193 20.01 32.15 20.14
C PRO A 193 19.81 32.33 21.65
N ASP A 194 20.51 31.47 22.36
CA ASP A 194 20.74 31.34 23.80
C ASP A 194 20.57 32.59 24.67
N SER A 195 19.90 32.43 25.82
CA SER A 195 20.30 33.03 27.11
C SER A 195 19.60 32.40 28.32
N LYS A 196 20.37 31.58 29.05
CA LYS A 196 20.39 31.37 30.51
C LYS A 196 19.19 30.73 31.25
N ALA A 197 19.44 29.51 31.74
CA ALA A 197 18.92 28.95 33.00
C ALA A 197 19.66 29.57 34.21
N PRO A 198 19.18 29.47 35.48
CA PRO A 198 18.93 28.21 36.20
C PRO A 198 17.57 28.13 36.95
N ALA A 199 16.89 26.99 36.90
CA ALA A 199 16.69 25.99 37.98
C ALA A 199 15.56 26.29 38.99
N GLU A 200 14.46 25.53 38.94
CA GLU A 200 14.12 24.50 39.96
C GLU A 200 12.77 23.80 39.67
N GLU A 201 12.88 22.47 39.67
CA GLU A 201 11.95 21.34 39.84
C GLU A 201 10.44 21.54 40.11
N LYS A 202 9.62 20.79 39.34
CA LYS A 202 8.78 19.68 39.85
C LYS A 202 8.07 18.89 38.73
N SER A 203 8.20 17.56 38.80
CA SER A 203 7.34 16.48 38.23
C SER A 203 6.86 16.62 36.77
N SER A 204 7.21 15.76 35.82
CA SER A 204 6.90 14.31 35.81
C SER A 204 7.66 13.67 34.64
N GLY A 205 8.18 12.46 34.84
CA GLY A 205 9.24 11.83 34.03
C GLY A 205 8.91 11.42 32.59
N ASP A 206 9.96 11.53 31.76
CA ASP A 206 10.50 10.62 30.74
C ASP A 206 9.59 9.58 30.05
N VAL A 207 9.52 9.67 28.71
CA VAL A 207 9.95 8.69 27.67
C VAL A 207 9.01 8.62 26.45
N LEU A 208 9.50 9.03 25.27
CA LEU A 208 9.37 8.20 24.06
C LEU A 208 10.71 7.44 23.95
N PRO A 209 10.81 6.15 23.49
CA PRO A 209 9.87 5.39 22.64
C PRO A 209 9.72 3.89 23.02
N ALA A 210 8.50 3.33 23.00
CA ALA A 210 8.30 1.88 23.17
C ALA A 210 7.14 1.35 22.32
N ILE A 211 7.39 1.10 21.04
CA ILE A 211 6.56 0.19 20.20
C ILE A 211 7.41 -1.01 19.72
N LEU A 212 8.66 -1.15 20.20
CA LEU A 212 9.54 -2.28 19.87
C LEU A 212 9.67 -3.35 20.97
N GLU A 213 8.92 -3.23 22.06
CA GLU A 213 8.80 -4.29 23.06
C GLU A 213 7.31 -4.57 23.23
N GLY A 214 6.87 -5.83 23.07
CA GLY A 214 5.47 -6.26 23.06
C GLY A 214 4.71 -6.07 24.38
N LYS A 215 4.70 -4.85 24.91
CA LYS A 215 3.88 -4.42 26.02
C LYS A 215 2.63 -3.74 25.45
N PRO A 216 1.42 -4.17 25.84
CA PRO A 216 0.21 -3.52 25.35
C PRO A 216 0.24 -2.02 25.70
N PRO A 217 -0.33 -1.16 24.83
CA PRO A 217 -0.38 0.27 25.09
C PRO A 217 -1.05 0.54 26.45
N PRO A 218 -0.70 1.65 27.12
CA PRO A 218 -1.40 2.03 28.35
C PRO A 218 -2.90 2.07 28.07
N LEU A 219 -3.66 1.36 28.92
CA LEU A 219 -5.12 1.33 28.80
C LEU A 219 -5.66 2.76 28.97
N PRO A 220 -6.64 3.17 28.16
CA PRO A 220 -7.25 4.48 28.31
C PRO A 220 -7.88 4.63 29.70
N ASP A 221 -7.87 5.85 30.25
CA ASP A 221 -8.47 6.17 31.56
C ASP A 221 -9.99 5.97 31.61
N LYS A 222 -10.63 5.84 30.44
CA LYS A 222 -12.05 5.56 30.27
C LYS A 222 -12.26 4.10 29.86
N PRO A 223 -13.36 3.45 30.27
CA PRO A 223 -13.67 2.12 29.80
C PRO A 223 -13.84 2.13 28.28
N SER A 224 -13.17 1.19 27.62
CA SER A 224 -13.14 1.06 26.16
C SER A 224 -13.39 -0.40 25.77
N ILE A 225 -14.21 -0.64 24.76
CA ILE A 225 -14.52 -1.97 24.23
C ILE A 225 -14.10 -2.01 22.77
N ALA A 226 -13.31 -3.01 22.37
CA ALA A 226 -13.00 -3.26 20.96
C ALA A 226 -13.98 -4.29 20.41
N VAL A 227 -14.63 -3.98 19.29
CA VAL A 227 -15.47 -4.92 18.54
C VAL A 227 -14.64 -5.43 17.38
N LEU A 228 -14.44 -6.75 17.33
CA LEU A 228 -13.77 -7.42 16.22
C LEU A 228 -14.83 -7.94 15.25
N ALA A 229 -14.48 -8.02 13.96
CA ALA A 229 -15.35 -8.61 12.95
C ALA A 229 -15.73 -10.05 13.34
N PHE A 230 -17.00 -10.40 13.20
CA PHE A 230 -17.47 -11.75 13.48
C PHE A 230 -17.01 -12.70 12.38
N GLU A 231 -16.63 -13.91 12.77
CA GLU A 231 -16.25 -14.95 11.82
C GLU A 231 -17.50 -15.66 11.28
N ASN A 232 -17.64 -15.71 9.96
CA ASN A 232 -18.74 -16.44 9.31
C ASN A 232 -18.48 -17.96 9.36
N MET A 233 -19.14 -18.64 10.30
CA MET A 233 -19.01 -20.10 10.48
C MET A 233 -19.95 -20.93 9.57
N SER A 234 -20.79 -20.29 8.74
CA SER A 234 -21.77 -20.99 7.90
C SER A 234 -21.18 -21.59 6.62
N GLY A 235 -19.99 -21.14 6.21
CA GLY A 235 -19.31 -21.57 4.98
C GLY A 235 -19.90 -21.00 3.68
N ASP A 236 -20.94 -20.18 3.78
CA ASP A 236 -21.59 -19.50 2.66
C ASP A 236 -21.08 -18.05 2.55
N ALA A 237 -20.40 -17.73 1.44
CA ALA A 237 -19.78 -16.43 1.22
C ALA A 237 -20.82 -15.30 1.07
N GLU A 238 -22.06 -15.59 0.70
CA GLU A 238 -23.12 -14.57 0.63
C GLU A 238 -23.56 -14.09 2.01
N GLN A 239 -23.22 -14.82 3.08
CA GLN A 239 -23.52 -14.44 4.48
C GLN A 239 -22.39 -13.66 5.16
N GLU A 240 -21.27 -13.40 4.46
CA GLU A 240 -20.16 -12.63 5.03
C GLU A 240 -20.56 -11.17 5.31
N TYR A 241 -21.42 -10.59 4.47
CA TYR A 241 -22.03 -9.28 4.71
C TYR A 241 -22.85 -9.20 6.01
N PHE A 242 -23.44 -10.32 6.44
CA PHE A 242 -24.21 -10.37 7.67
C PHE A 242 -23.30 -10.27 8.92
N SER A 243 -22.12 -10.87 8.88
CA SER A 243 -21.12 -10.76 9.95
C SER A 243 -20.55 -9.35 10.09
N ASP A 244 -20.35 -8.67 8.95
CA ASP A 244 -19.90 -7.28 8.91
C ASP A 244 -20.99 -6.32 9.41
N GLY A 245 -22.24 -6.52 8.94
CA GLY A 245 -23.39 -5.74 9.39
C GLY A 245 -23.64 -5.84 10.90
N ILE A 246 -23.49 -7.03 11.49
CA ILE A 246 -23.59 -7.20 12.95
C ILE A 246 -22.47 -6.47 13.70
N ALA A 247 -21.24 -6.48 13.16
CA ALA A 247 -20.13 -5.78 13.79
C ALA A 247 -20.35 -4.25 13.78
N GLU A 248 -20.79 -3.71 12.65
CA GLU A 248 -21.13 -2.29 12.50
C GLU A 248 -22.32 -1.86 13.37
N ASP A 249 -23.35 -2.71 13.49
CA ASP A 249 -24.50 -2.45 14.37
C ASP A 249 -24.06 -2.41 15.84
N ILE A 250 -23.20 -3.34 16.28
CA ILE A 250 -22.67 -3.35 17.65
C ILE A 250 -21.77 -2.15 17.92
N ILE A 251 -20.92 -1.76 16.96
CA ILE A 251 -20.08 -0.54 17.07
C ILE A 251 -20.99 0.69 17.21
N THR A 252 -22.01 0.78 16.37
CA THR A 252 -22.96 1.88 16.36
C THR A 252 -23.73 1.97 17.68
N ASP A 253 -24.17 0.85 18.24
CA ASP A 253 -24.89 0.85 19.52
C ASP A 253 -23.98 1.13 20.72
N LEU A 254 -22.75 0.62 20.73
CA LEU A 254 -21.77 0.94 21.78
C LEU A 254 -21.34 2.41 21.74
N SER A 255 -21.33 3.05 20.57
CA SER A 255 -21.00 4.48 20.43
C SER A 255 -22.01 5.41 21.12
N LYS A 256 -23.24 4.95 21.35
CA LYS A 256 -24.31 5.74 22.00
C LYS A 256 -24.25 5.68 23.52
N ILE A 257 -23.44 4.79 24.11
CA ILE A 257 -23.33 4.65 25.56
C ILE A 257 -22.40 5.72 26.12
N SER A 258 -22.99 6.72 26.76
CA SER A 258 -22.24 7.81 27.40
C SER A 258 -21.32 7.27 28.50
N GLY A 259 -20.01 7.46 28.34
CA GLY A 259 -19.00 6.99 29.30
C GLY A 259 -18.09 5.88 28.78
N LEU A 260 -18.42 5.26 27.63
CA LEU A 260 -17.46 4.51 26.82
C LEU A 260 -16.83 5.48 25.81
N PHE A 261 -15.49 5.54 25.81
CA PHE A 261 -14.62 6.43 25.01
C PHE A 261 -14.56 7.93 25.40
#